data_AF-A0A8J5IVM1-F1
#
_entry.id   AF-A0A8J5IVM1-F1
#
_cell.length_a   1.000
_cell.length_b   1.000
_cell.length_c   1.000
_cell.angle_alpha   90.00
_cell.angle_beta   90.00
_cell.angle_gamma   90.00
#
_symmetry.space_group_name_H-M   'P 1'
#
loop_
_entity.id
_entity.type
_entity.pdbx_description
1 polymer ?
#
loop_
_entity_poly.entity_id
_entity_poly.type
_entity_poly.pdbx_seq_one_letter_code
_entity_poly.pdbx_strand_id
1 'polypeptide(L)' 'MDSRTSTQVFPEDLPTLPTYWATAVESLQGGVDHWLDLHSDTEDDGRSPNIYGVD' A
#
# COMPACT_ATOMS: atom_id res chain seq x y z
N MET A 1 0.46 20.73 -20.02
CA MET A 1 0.74 19.41 -19.41
C MET A 1 2.04 19.59 -18.65
N ASP A 2 1.99 19.56 -17.32
CA ASP A 2 3.20 19.70 -16.48
C ASP A 2 4.09 18.49 -16.79
N SER A 3 5.28 18.72 -17.35
CA SER A 3 6.20 17.64 -17.77
C SER A 3 6.97 17.05 -16.59
N ARG A 4 6.35 17.01 -15.41
CA ARG A 4 6.95 16.45 -14.21
C ARG A 4 7.04 14.94 -14.35
N THR A 5 8.27 14.45 -14.35
CA THR A 5 8.58 13.03 -14.34
C THR A 5 8.31 12.49 -12.95
N SER A 6 7.22 11.74 -12.77
CA SER A 6 7.01 10.94 -11.57
C SER A 6 8.08 9.84 -11.52
N THR A 7 8.82 9.78 -10.41
CA THR A 7 9.81 8.73 -10.17
C THR A 7 9.20 7.73 -9.21
N GLN A 8 9.14 6.47 -9.63
CA GLN A 8 8.78 5.37 -8.73
C GLN A 8 9.93 5.13 -7.76
N VAL A 9 9.61 4.88 -6.50
CA VAL A 9 10.57 4.68 -5.41
C VAL A 9 10.31 3.32 -4.79
N PHE A 10 11.38 2.58 -4.51
CA PHE A 10 11.32 1.26 -3.86
C PHE A 10 11.86 1.32 -2.43
N PRO A 11 11.63 0.28 -1.59
CA PRO A 11 12.11 0.26 -0.21
C PRO A 11 13.63 0.48 -0.08
N GLU A 12 14.43 -0.02 -1.04
CA GLU A 12 15.88 0.18 -1.09
C GLU A 12 16.31 1.65 -1.31
N ASP A 13 15.44 2.47 -1.89
CA ASP A 13 15.72 3.88 -2.18
C ASP A 13 15.39 4.80 -0.99
N LEU A 14 14.57 4.33 -0.04
CA LEU A 14 14.16 5.08 1.14
C LEU A 14 15.31 5.71 1.95
N PRO A 15 16.43 5.02 2.23
CA PRO A 15 17.55 5.64 2.96
C PRO A 15 18.24 6.78 2.19
N THR A 16 18.03 6.86 0.87
CA THR A 16 18.60 7.91 0.02
C THR A 16 17.66 9.09 -0.20
N LEU A 17 16.40 8.96 0.23
CA LEU A 17 15.41 10.02 0.07
C LEU A 17 15.77 11.26 0.92
N PRO A 18 15.51 12.46 0.39
CA PRO A 18 15.61 13.68 1.17
C PRO A 18 14.74 13.64 2.43
N THR A 19 15.25 14.21 3.53
CA THR A 19 14.59 14.17 4.85
C THR A 19 13.16 14.71 4.87
N TYR A 20 12.78 15.62 3.97
CA TYR A 20 11.41 16.14 3.90
C TYR A 20 10.38 15.09 3.45
N TRP A 21 10.81 13.94 2.91
CA TRP A 21 9.95 12.80 2.63
C TRP A 21 9.67 11.92 3.85
N ALA A 22 10.39 12.12 4.96
CA ALA A 22 10.29 11.26 6.15
C ALA A 22 8.84 11.08 6.62
N THR A 23 8.08 12.17 6.75
CA THR A 23 6.68 12.12 7.18
C THR A 23 5.78 11.31 6.22
N ALA A 24 6.03 11.40 4.91
CA ALA A 24 5.28 10.63 3.93
C ALA A 24 5.63 9.14 4.02
N VAL A 25 6.90 8.80 4.22
CA VAL A 25 7.38 7.42 4.40
C VAL A 25 6.81 6.82 5.69
N GLU A 26 6.88 7.53 6.81
CA GLU A 26 6.31 7.09 8.10
C GLU A 26 4.81 6.83 8.01
N SER A 27 4.07 7.72 7.35
CA SER A 27 2.62 7.57 7.15
C SER A 27 2.28 6.37 6.26
N LEU A 28 3.08 6.15 5.20
CA LEU A 28 2.89 5.01 4.30
C LEU A 28 3.18 3.70 5.04
N GLN A 29 4.24 3.67 5.83
CA GLN A 29 4.64 2.48 6.59
C GLN A 29 3.58 2.10 7.61
N GLY A 30 3.09 3.05 8.41
CA GLY A 30 2.00 2.78 9.35
C GLY A 30 0.70 2.33 8.66
N GLY A 31 0.42 2.86 7.46
CA GLY A 31 -0.72 2.41 6.65
C GLY A 31 -0.57 0.97 6.14
N VAL A 32 0.63 0.61 5.70
CA VAL A 32 0.95 -0.77 5.27
C VAL A 32 0.89 -1.73 6.46
N ASP A 33 1.46 -1.37 7.60
CA ASP A 33 1.43 -2.20 8.81
C ASP A 33 0.00 -2.43 9.29
N HIS A 34 -0.83 -1.38 9.30
CA HIS A 34 -2.25 -1.50 9.64
C HIS A 34 -3.02 -2.35 8.62
N TRP A 35 -2.70 -2.23 7.33
CA TRP A 35 -3.31 -3.07 6.30
C TRP A 35 -2.90 -4.54 6.48
N LEU A 36 -1.63 -4.81 6.75
CA LEU A 36 -1.13 -6.16 7.02
C LEU A 36 -1.76 -6.75 8.28
N ASP A 37 -1.95 -5.98 9.35
CA ASP A 37 -2.64 -6.41 10.57
C ASP A 37 -4.13 -6.71 10.31
N LEU A 38 -4.79 -5.90 9.48
CA LEU A 38 -6.18 -6.14 9.09
C LEU A 38 -6.36 -7.39 8.23
N HIS A 39 -5.35 -7.71 7.41
CA HIS A 39 -5.39 -8.79 6.43
C HIS A 39 -4.52 -10.00 6.78
N SER A 40 -3.93 -10.05 7.99
CA SER A 40 -3.06 -11.13 8.43
C SER A 40 -3.76 -12.48 8.53
N ASP A 41 -5.09 -12.48 8.60
CA ASP A 41 -5.94 -13.68 8.63
C ASP A 41 -6.45 -14.08 7.23
N THR A 42 -6.15 -13.30 6.18
CA THR A 42 -6.53 -13.67 4.80
C THR A 42 -5.47 -14.57 4.20
N GLU A 43 -5.22 -15.71 4.85
CA GLU A 43 -4.95 -16.91 4.09
C GLU A 43 -6.17 -17.12 3.18
N ASP A 44 -5.91 -17.23 1.88
CA ASP A 44 -6.90 -17.42 0.82
C ASP A 44 -7.80 -18.64 1.09
N ASP A 45 -8.88 -18.48 1.86
CA ASP A 45 -9.95 -19.46 1.95
C ASP A 45 -11.04 -19.09 0.95
N GLY A 46 -10.70 -19.11 -0.35
CA GLY A 46 -11.55 -19.59 -1.44
C GLY A 46 -13.02 -19.15 -1.53
N ARG A 47 -13.44 -18.05 -0.90
CA ARG A 47 -14.83 -17.61 -0.90
C ARG A 47 -14.96 -16.25 -1.52
N SER A 48 -14.94 -16.26 -2.86
CA SER A 48 -15.68 -15.27 -3.63
C SER A 48 -17.10 -15.19 -3.05
N PRO A 49 -17.57 -14.04 -2.52
CA PRO A 49 -18.98 -13.88 -2.27
C PRO A 49 -19.62 -13.75 -3.64
N ASN A 50 -20.15 -14.87 -4.17
CA ASN A 50 -21.01 -14.87 -5.32
C ASN A 50 -22.28 -14.08 -4.95
N ILE A 51 -22.24 -12.76 -5.14
CA ILE A 51 -23.39 -11.89 -5.00
C ILE A 51 -24.02 -11.70 -6.38
N TYR A 52 -24.39 -12.82 -7.00
CA TYR A 52 -25.40 -12.88 -8.06
C TYR A 52 -26.32 -14.05 -7.73
N GLY A 53 -27.50 -13.73 -7.20
CA GLY A 53 -28.53 -14.73 -6.91
C GLY A 53 -29.56 -14.24 -5.90
N VAL A 54 -30.36 -13.26 -6.28
CA VAL A 54 -31.72 -13.09 -5.74
C VAL A 54 -32.66 -13.24 -6.92
N ASP A 55 -33.40 -14.35 -6.90
CA ASP A 55 -34.59 -14.63 -7.71
C ASP A 55 -35.74 -13.71 -7.27
#